data_AF-A0A8H7SJD2-F1
#
_entry.id   AF-A0A8H7SJD2-F1
#
_cell.length_a   1.000
_cell.length_b   1.000
_cell.length_c   1.000
_cell.angle_alpha   90.00
_cell.angle_beta   90.00
_cell.angle_gamma   90.00
#
_symmetry.space_group_name_H-M   'P 1'
#
loop_
_entity.id
_entity.type
_entity.pdbx_description
1 polymer ?
#
loop_
_entity_poly.entity_id
_entity_poly.type
_entity_poly.pdbx_seq_one_letter_code
_entity_poly.pdbx_strand_id
1 'polypeptide(L)'
;MSSYDGPRIQYGIEPKSYVVDRLKDLLDKDLVILDHGCYICGRVFSSAAATRTHIKNVHGYDIPGRFNGVKRPLNKNYNYSTRIETDEYDEAHYACPSCWFHCPMDELAVFHDHTIKQHSPGCIITGSGNKHDMDMGTSSHSGYPVSLPASIPASIPASVPHSRPSSLRSTSSRSSSRSSSYQVYFSNGEEEVPSSRPSSRQVRISEDHKDISSPNEDNKNELSQKIDELRNLFHALFK
;
A
#
# COMPACT_ATOMS: atom_id res chain seq x y z
N MET A 1 -19.78 35.87 -60.47
CA MET A 1 -18.80 35.18 -59.59
C MET A 1 -18.86 35.88 -58.25
N SER A 2 -19.48 35.25 -57.25
CA SER A 2 -19.73 35.83 -55.92
C SER A 2 -18.73 35.25 -54.95
N SER A 3 -17.79 36.08 -54.48
CA SER A 3 -16.78 35.75 -53.48
C SER A 3 -17.41 35.74 -52.10
N TYR A 4 -17.60 34.55 -51.53
CA TYR A 4 -18.12 34.37 -50.19
C TYR A 4 -16.97 34.48 -49.19
N ASP A 5 -16.84 35.65 -48.55
CA ASP A 5 -15.95 35.86 -47.41
C ASP A 5 -16.55 35.19 -46.17
N GLY A 6 -16.15 33.94 -45.94
CA GLY A 6 -16.52 33.20 -44.73
C GLY A 6 -15.87 33.80 -43.47
N PRO A 7 -16.54 33.71 -42.31
CA PRO A 7 -16.02 34.28 -41.07
C PRO A 7 -14.71 33.61 -40.67
N ARG A 8 -13.66 34.42 -40.57
CA ARG A 8 -12.33 34.03 -40.12
C ARG A 8 -12.40 33.75 -38.61
N ILE A 9 -12.61 32.49 -38.23
CA ILE A 9 -12.53 32.05 -36.83
C ILE A 9 -11.08 32.23 -36.38
N GLN A 10 -10.80 33.32 -35.65
CA GLN A 10 -9.53 33.50 -34.97
C GLN A 10 -9.47 32.51 -33.79
N TYR A 11 -8.75 31.41 -33.97
CA TYR A 11 -8.34 30.55 -32.87
C TYR A 11 -7.26 31.28 -32.07
N GLY A 12 -7.69 32.17 -31.18
CA GLY A 12 -6.85 32.70 -30.11
C GLY A 12 -6.53 31.57 -29.12
N ILE A 13 -5.56 30.73 -29.47
CA ILE A 13 -5.01 29.71 -28.57
C ILE A 13 -4.03 30.42 -27.65
N GLU A 14 -4.56 31.22 -26.72
CA GLU A 14 -3.82 31.54 -25.51
C GLU A 14 -3.56 30.18 -24.82
N PRO A 15 -2.30 29.80 -24.55
CA PRO A 15 -2.01 28.62 -23.75
C PRO A 15 -2.64 28.85 -22.38
N LYS A 16 -3.83 28.26 -22.22
CA LYS A 16 -4.71 28.43 -21.07
C LYS A 16 -3.89 28.18 -19.81
N SER A 17 -3.67 29.23 -19.03
CA SER A 17 -3.04 29.20 -17.69
C SER A 17 -3.42 27.97 -16.86
N TYR A 18 -4.66 27.51 -17.03
CA TYR A 18 -5.20 26.24 -16.53
C TYR A 18 -4.30 25.01 -16.72
N VAL A 19 -3.58 24.88 -17.84
CA VAL A 19 -2.68 23.73 -18.09
C VAL A 19 -1.46 23.80 -17.18
N VAL A 20 -0.90 25.00 -16.98
CA VAL A 20 0.26 25.22 -16.11
C VAL A 20 -0.13 24.98 -14.65
N ASP A 21 -1.28 25.50 -14.21
CA ASP A 21 -1.76 25.30 -12.84
C ASP A 21 -2.06 23.83 -12.56
N ARG A 22 -2.64 23.11 -13.52
CA ARG A 22 -2.90 21.67 -13.39
C ARG A 22 -1.63 20.83 -13.38
N LEU A 23 -0.57 21.26 -14.06
CA LEU A 23 0.74 20.60 -14.00
C LEU A 23 1.44 20.87 -12.68
N LYS A 24 1.38 22.10 -12.15
CA LYS A 24 1.90 22.42 -10.82
C LYS A 24 1.19 21.61 -9.73
N ASP A 25 -0.14 21.53 -9.79
CA ASP A 25 -0.93 20.70 -8.87
C ASP A 25 -0.58 19.20 -8.94
N LEU A 26 0.02 18.74 -10.04
CA LEU A 26 0.49 17.36 -10.17
C LEU A 26 1.94 17.18 -9.69
N LEU A 27 2.76 18.23 -9.81
CA LEU A 27 4.15 18.26 -9.34
C LEU A 27 4.26 18.43 -7.82
N ASP A 28 3.29 19.10 -7.20
CA ASP A 28 3.29 19.37 -5.75
C ASP A 28 2.69 18.23 -4.91
N LYS A 29 2.32 17.10 -5.52
CA LYS A 29 1.75 15.94 -4.81
C LYS A 29 2.83 14.91 -4.53
N ASP A 30 2.89 14.47 -3.28
CA ASP A 30 3.82 13.42 -2.88
C ASP A 30 3.47 12.10 -3.60
N LEU A 31 4.49 11.50 -4.21
CA LEU A 31 4.37 10.20 -4.85
C LEU A 31 4.49 9.11 -3.78
N VAL A 32 3.37 8.44 -3.51
CA VAL A 32 3.26 7.43 -2.45
C VAL A 32 3.16 6.03 -3.05
N ILE A 33 4.08 5.15 -2.64
CA ILE A 33 3.96 3.71 -2.85
C ILE A 33 3.14 3.09 -1.73
N LEU A 34 2.30 2.13 -2.09
CA LEU A 34 1.45 1.41 -1.15
C LEU A 34 1.93 -0.03 -1.00
N ASP A 35 2.52 -0.32 0.15
CA ASP A 35 2.97 -1.65 0.53
C ASP A 35 1.92 -2.36 1.38
N HIS A 36 1.71 -3.65 1.12
CA HIS A 36 0.76 -4.44 1.88
C HIS A 36 1.48 -5.20 2.99
N GLY A 37 1.50 -4.59 4.18
CA GLY A 37 2.13 -5.16 5.38
C GLY A 37 1.18 -6.02 6.22
N CYS A 38 1.72 -7.05 6.86
CA CYS A 38 1.05 -7.74 7.96
C CYS A 38 1.08 -6.86 9.22
N TYR A 39 -0.09 -6.49 9.74
CA TYR A 39 -0.18 -5.64 10.94
C TYR A 39 0.32 -6.31 12.23
N ILE A 40 0.56 -7.63 12.23
CA ILE A 40 1.03 -8.39 13.39
C ILE A 40 2.56 -8.53 13.36
N CYS A 41 3.14 -8.95 12.23
CA CYS A 41 4.58 -9.24 12.13
C CYS A 41 5.37 -8.26 11.26
N GLY A 42 4.72 -7.27 10.63
CA GLY A 42 5.36 -6.26 9.79
C GLY A 42 5.85 -6.76 8.42
N ARG A 43 5.69 -8.05 8.08
CA ARG A 43 6.12 -8.58 6.78
C ARG A 43 5.34 -7.92 5.63
N VAL A 44 6.04 -7.47 4.61
CA VAL A 44 5.46 -6.80 3.42
C VAL A 44 5.23 -7.81 2.30
N PHE A 45 4.13 -7.62 1.56
CA PHE A 45 3.71 -8.44 0.42
C PHE A 45 3.37 -7.58 -0.79
N SER A 46 3.47 -8.19 -1.98
CA SER A 46 3.16 -7.54 -3.26
C SER A 46 1.66 -7.29 -3.50
N SER A 47 0.76 -7.87 -2.69
CA SER A 47 -0.68 -7.68 -2.85
C SER A 47 -1.46 -7.80 -1.54
N ALA A 48 -2.60 -7.11 -1.49
CA ALA A 48 -3.55 -7.21 -0.37
C ALA A 48 -4.05 -8.65 -0.18
N ALA A 49 -4.28 -9.40 -1.27
CA ALA A 49 -4.74 -10.78 -1.20
C ALA A 49 -3.69 -11.69 -0.53
N ALA A 50 -2.42 -11.57 -0.92
CA ALA A 50 -1.32 -12.31 -0.31
C ALA A 50 -1.19 -12.01 1.20
N THR A 51 -1.34 -10.74 1.57
CA THR A 51 -1.31 -10.30 2.98
C THR A 51 -2.44 -10.93 3.80
N ARG A 52 -3.68 -10.95 3.28
CA ARG A 52 -4.81 -11.62 3.97
C ARG A 52 -4.58 -13.11 4.15
N THR A 53 -4.11 -13.79 3.10
CA THR A 53 -3.78 -15.22 3.17
C THR A 53 -2.71 -15.50 4.21
N HIS A 54 -1.67 -14.65 4.28
CA HIS A 54 -0.65 -14.75 5.32
C HIS A 54 -1.24 -14.56 6.72
N ILE A 55 -2.04 -13.51 6.94
CA ILE A 55 -2.68 -13.26 8.25
C ILE A 55 -3.56 -14.44 8.68
N LYS A 56 -4.33 -14.99 7.75
CA LYS A 56 -5.20 -16.15 7.99
C LYS A 56 -4.42 -17.41 8.33
N ASN A 57 -3.38 -17.73 7.56
CA ASN A 57 -2.67 -19.00 7.70
C ASN A 57 -1.59 -18.99 8.80
N VAL A 58 -0.95 -17.84 9.04
CA VAL A 58 0.16 -17.71 9.99
C VAL A 58 -0.32 -17.22 11.36
N HIS A 59 -1.32 -16.34 11.40
CA HIS A 59 -1.80 -15.75 12.64
C HIS A 59 -3.21 -16.21 13.04
N GLY A 60 -3.92 -16.95 12.19
CA GLY A 60 -5.25 -17.47 12.50
C GLY A 60 -6.34 -16.39 12.54
N TYR A 61 -6.14 -15.23 11.93
CA TYR A 61 -7.16 -14.17 11.87
C TYR A 61 -7.74 -14.04 10.46
N ASP A 62 -9.07 -13.99 10.36
CA ASP A 62 -9.73 -13.59 9.11
C ASP A 62 -9.99 -12.08 9.12
N ILE A 63 -9.61 -11.41 8.03
CA ILE A 63 -9.91 -10.00 7.84
C ILE A 63 -10.76 -9.86 6.57
N PRO A 64 -11.89 -9.13 6.61
CA PRO A 64 -12.74 -8.94 5.45
C PRO A 64 -11.97 -8.41 4.24
N GLY A 65 -12.29 -8.91 3.06
CA GLY A 65 -11.74 -8.39 1.84
C GLY A 65 -12.43 -7.12 1.37
N ARG A 66 -11.68 -6.21 0.74
CA ARG A 66 -12.25 -5.11 -0.04
C ARG A 66 -13.07 -5.66 -1.20
N PHE A 67 -14.13 -4.94 -1.59
CA PHE A 67 -14.83 -5.22 -2.84
C PHE A 67 -13.90 -4.97 -4.04
N ASN A 68 -13.75 -5.99 -4.89
CA ASN A 68 -12.99 -5.88 -6.13
C ASN A 68 -13.69 -4.92 -7.11
N GLY A 69 -12.91 -4.23 -7.94
CA GLY A 69 -13.44 -3.35 -8.99
C GLY A 69 -13.73 -1.90 -8.57
N VAL A 70 -13.66 -1.58 -7.27
CA VAL A 70 -13.73 -0.18 -6.80
C VAL A 70 -12.33 0.43 -6.86
N LYS A 71 -12.19 1.59 -7.52
CA LYS A 71 -10.93 2.34 -7.55
C LYS A 71 -10.74 3.11 -6.23
N ARG A 72 -9.48 3.32 -5.84
CA ARG A 72 -9.12 4.16 -4.70
C ARG A 72 -9.66 5.59 -4.94
N PRO A 73 -10.34 6.21 -3.96
CA PRO A 73 -10.73 7.61 -4.08
C PRO A 73 -9.50 8.51 -4.31
N LEU A 74 -9.66 9.54 -5.14
CA LEU A 74 -8.59 10.50 -5.38
C LEU A 74 -8.32 11.29 -4.10
N ASN A 75 -7.07 11.34 -3.67
CA ASN A 75 -6.64 12.19 -2.56
C ASN A 75 -6.07 13.49 -3.12
N LYS A 76 -6.30 14.61 -2.44
CA LYS A 76 -5.76 15.91 -2.84
C LYS A 76 -4.24 15.98 -2.67
N ASN A 77 -3.69 15.25 -1.68
CA ASN A 77 -2.30 15.39 -1.26
C ASN A 77 -1.38 14.31 -1.82
N TYR A 78 -1.93 13.17 -2.24
CA TYR A 78 -1.14 12.00 -2.64
C TYR A 78 -1.43 11.60 -4.07
N ASN A 79 -0.37 11.23 -4.78
CA ASN A 79 -0.46 10.47 -6.01
C ASN A 79 -0.03 9.02 -5.72
N TYR A 80 -0.94 8.06 -5.93
CA TYR A 80 -0.66 6.66 -5.63
C TYR A 80 -0.12 5.96 -6.87
N SER A 81 1.06 5.35 -6.76
CA SER A 81 1.59 4.48 -7.81
C SER A 81 1.55 3.01 -7.35
N THR A 82 1.11 2.13 -8.25
CA THR A 82 1.02 0.68 -8.01
C THR A 82 2.26 -0.10 -8.43
N ARG A 83 3.16 0.52 -9.20
CA ARG A 83 4.33 -0.14 -9.74
C ARG A 83 5.36 0.91 -10.03
N ILE A 84 6.48 0.83 -9.33
CA ILE A 84 7.58 1.75 -9.50
C ILE A 84 8.74 0.95 -10.06
N GLU A 85 9.00 1.14 -11.36
CA GLU A 85 10.24 0.67 -12.00
C GLU A 85 11.39 1.68 -11.80
N THR A 86 11.09 2.85 -11.24
CA THR A 86 12.01 3.98 -11.10
C THR A 86 12.24 4.30 -9.63
N ASP A 87 13.46 4.28 -9.12
CA ASP A 87 13.78 4.52 -7.68
C ASP A 87 13.41 5.92 -7.13
N GLU A 88 12.64 6.72 -7.87
CA GLU A 88 12.12 8.03 -7.49
C GLU A 88 10.73 7.90 -6.86
N TYR A 89 10.68 7.69 -5.54
CA TYR A 89 9.46 7.89 -4.76
C TYR A 89 9.77 8.67 -3.49
N ASP A 90 8.81 9.47 -3.04
CA ASP A 90 8.98 10.32 -1.87
C ASP A 90 8.80 9.50 -0.59
N GLU A 91 7.77 8.66 -0.55
CA GLU A 91 7.40 7.94 0.67
C GLU A 91 6.69 6.60 0.41
N ALA A 92 6.96 5.61 1.27
CA ALA A 92 6.30 4.31 1.27
C ALA A 92 5.32 4.21 2.43
N HIS A 93 4.08 3.80 2.15
CA HIS A 93 3.00 3.70 3.13
C HIS A 93 2.51 2.25 3.27
N TYR A 94 2.16 1.84 4.49
CA TYR A 94 1.36 0.62 4.69
C TYR A 94 -0.07 0.83 4.22
N ALA A 95 -0.58 -0.07 3.40
CA ALA A 95 -1.95 -0.07 2.89
C ALA A 95 -2.75 -1.24 3.47
N CYS A 96 -3.87 -0.91 4.12
CA CYS A 96 -4.72 -1.91 4.78
C CYS A 96 -5.26 -2.94 3.76
N PRO A 97 -5.24 -4.24 4.02
CA PRO A 97 -5.78 -5.22 3.06
C PRO A 97 -7.31 -5.18 2.89
N SER A 98 -8.00 -4.39 3.73
CA SER A 98 -9.46 -4.46 3.94
C SER A 98 -10.23 -3.17 3.66
N CYS A 99 -9.60 -2.00 3.72
CA CYS A 99 -10.20 -0.71 3.29
C CYS A 99 -9.15 0.31 2.85
N TRP A 100 -9.55 1.43 2.24
CA TRP A 100 -8.64 2.41 1.61
C TRP A 100 -7.68 3.16 2.54
N PHE A 101 -7.70 2.86 3.84
CA PHE A 101 -6.74 3.38 4.80
C PHE A 101 -5.29 3.02 4.44
N HIS A 102 -4.40 3.96 4.70
CA HIS A 102 -2.96 3.79 4.66
C HIS A 102 -2.29 4.75 5.66
N CYS A 103 -1.06 4.45 6.06
CA CYS A 103 -0.24 5.30 6.93
C CYS A 103 1.24 5.16 6.57
N PRO A 104 2.10 6.12 6.96
CA PRO A 104 3.55 5.99 6.86
C PRO A 104 4.10 4.69 7.44
N MET A 105 5.21 4.20 6.87
CA MET A 105 5.78 2.89 7.22
C MET A 105 6.40 2.84 8.63
N ASP A 106 6.72 3.98 9.22
CA ASP A 106 7.16 4.12 10.61
C ASP A 106 6.00 4.07 11.63
N GLU A 107 4.76 4.20 11.17
CA GLU A 107 3.55 4.20 12.02
C GLU A 107 2.86 2.83 12.12
N LEU A 108 3.63 1.74 12.28
CA LEU A 108 3.06 0.38 12.37
C LEU A 108 2.02 0.22 13.51
N ALA A 109 2.17 0.96 14.61
CA ALA A 109 1.20 0.97 15.71
C ALA A 109 -0.16 1.54 15.28
N VAL A 110 -0.17 2.62 14.49
CA VAL A 110 -1.39 3.22 13.94
C VAL A 110 -2.06 2.25 12.96
N PHE A 111 -1.26 1.56 12.15
CA PHE A 111 -1.75 0.53 11.24
C PHE A 111 -2.42 -0.65 11.95
N HIS A 112 -1.78 -1.13 13.02
CA HIS A 112 -2.29 -2.19 13.88
C HIS A 112 -3.63 -1.80 14.52
N ASP A 113 -3.68 -0.61 15.13
CA ASP A 113 -4.87 -0.07 15.78
C ASP A 113 -6.03 0.09 14.81
N HIS A 114 -5.77 0.64 13.62
CA HIS A 114 -6.77 0.75 12.56
C HIS A 114 -7.37 -0.62 12.24
N THR A 115 -6.51 -1.62 12.07
CA THR A 115 -6.93 -2.96 11.64
C THR A 115 -7.85 -3.62 12.66
N ILE A 116 -7.51 -3.53 13.94
CA ILE A 116 -8.34 -4.07 15.03
C ILE A 116 -9.65 -3.31 15.16
N LYS A 117 -9.61 -1.97 15.18
CA LYS A 117 -10.78 -1.13 15.45
C LYS A 117 -11.80 -1.12 14.31
N GLN A 118 -11.34 -1.15 13.06
CA GLN A 118 -12.22 -0.98 11.89
C GLN A 118 -12.67 -2.30 11.27
N HIS A 119 -11.87 -3.37 11.38
CA HIS A 119 -12.17 -4.64 10.71
C HIS A 119 -12.49 -5.79 11.66
N SER A 120 -12.26 -5.61 12.98
CA SER A 120 -12.51 -6.62 14.02
C SER A 120 -12.14 -8.05 13.58
N PRO A 121 -10.84 -8.33 13.34
CA PRO A 121 -10.40 -9.60 12.77
C PRO A 121 -10.95 -10.78 13.56
N GLY A 122 -11.67 -11.68 12.88
CA GLY A 122 -12.23 -12.86 13.51
C GLY A 122 -11.11 -13.86 13.78
N CYS A 123 -10.94 -14.29 15.04
CA CYS A 123 -10.06 -15.43 15.34
C CYS A 123 -10.69 -16.68 14.71
N ILE A 124 -10.07 -17.20 13.65
CA ILE A 124 -10.37 -18.52 13.17
C ILE A 124 -9.59 -19.44 14.10
N ILE A 125 -10.30 -20.06 15.04
CA ILE A 125 -9.77 -21.24 15.71
C ILE A 125 -9.60 -22.26 14.59
N THR A 126 -8.41 -22.29 13.99
CA THR A 126 -7.99 -23.39 13.14
C THR A 126 -7.94 -24.56 14.09
N GLY A 127 -9.07 -25.24 14.23
CA GLY A 127 -9.13 -26.52 14.90
C GLY A 127 -8.13 -27.38 14.16
N SER A 128 -6.94 -27.50 14.73
CA SER A 128 -6.00 -28.59 14.51
C SER A 128 -6.71 -29.85 15.01
N GLY A 129 -7.78 -30.20 14.32
CA GLY A 129 -8.39 -31.50 14.33
C GLY A 129 -7.42 -32.45 13.63
N ASN A 130 -6.31 -32.73 14.30
CA ASN A 130 -5.94 -34.13 14.45
C ASN A 130 -7.05 -34.73 15.34
N LYS A 131 -8.20 -35.02 14.72
CA LYS A 131 -9.08 -36.08 15.17
C LYS A 131 -8.30 -37.37 14.91
N HIS A 132 -7.32 -37.63 15.77
CA HIS A 132 -7.01 -39.01 16.06
C HIS A 132 -8.15 -39.44 16.98
N ASP A 133 -9.11 -40.13 16.38
CA ASP A 133 -10.20 -40.78 17.07
C ASP A 133 -9.61 -41.62 18.22
N MET A 134 -9.81 -41.14 19.44
CA MET A 134 -9.85 -41.96 20.63
C MET A 134 -11.17 -41.60 21.31
N ASP A 135 -12.22 -42.14 20.72
CA ASP A 135 -13.48 -42.41 21.38
C ASP A 135 -13.18 -43.17 22.68
N MET A 136 -13.30 -42.50 23.82
CA MET A 136 -13.56 -43.14 25.10
C MET A 136 -14.28 -42.14 26.03
N GLY A 137 -15.57 -42.37 26.19
CA GLY A 137 -16.18 -42.26 27.52
C GLY A 137 -16.94 -40.97 27.78
N THR A 138 -18.25 -41.07 27.56
CA THR A 138 -19.27 -40.29 28.26
C THR A 138 -19.00 -40.19 29.76
N SER A 139 -18.84 -38.98 30.28
CA SER A 139 -19.24 -38.71 31.66
C SER A 139 -19.72 -37.28 31.83
N SER A 140 -21.04 -37.22 31.99
CA SER A 140 -21.85 -36.14 32.50
C SER A 140 -21.24 -35.53 33.77
N HIS A 141 -20.91 -34.24 33.74
CA HIS A 141 -20.83 -33.39 34.93
C HIS A 141 -21.18 -31.97 34.48
N SER A 142 -22.45 -31.57 34.57
CA SER A 142 -23.08 -30.95 35.74
C SER A 142 -22.49 -29.57 36.04
N GLY A 143 -23.38 -28.58 36.03
CA GLY A 143 -23.14 -27.15 36.00
C GLY A 143 -22.21 -26.60 37.08
N TYR A 144 -21.43 -25.60 36.67
CA TYR A 144 -20.93 -24.58 37.58
C TYR A 144 -21.48 -23.23 37.13
N PRO A 145 -22.28 -22.53 37.96
CA PRO A 145 -22.58 -21.12 37.72
C PRO A 145 -21.33 -20.30 38.05
N VAL A 146 -20.77 -19.63 37.04
CA VAL A 146 -19.68 -18.66 37.24
C VAL A 146 -20.26 -17.43 37.94
N SER A 147 -20.01 -17.34 39.25
CA SER A 147 -20.27 -16.13 40.04
C SER A 147 -19.25 -15.06 39.66
N LEU A 148 -19.72 -13.95 39.11
CA LEU A 148 -18.96 -12.71 38.94
C LEU A 148 -18.61 -12.12 40.32
N PRO A 149 -17.34 -11.80 40.60
CA PRO A 149 -17.01 -11.00 41.78
C PRO A 149 -17.43 -9.54 41.53
N ALA A 150 -18.47 -9.13 42.25
CA ALA A 150 -18.80 -7.73 42.47
C ALA A 150 -17.71 -7.05 43.32
N SER A 151 -17.54 -5.75 43.11
CA SER A 151 -16.82 -4.76 43.94
C SER A 151 -15.45 -4.32 43.40
N ILE A 152 -15.48 -3.31 42.51
CA ILE A 152 -14.37 -2.37 42.35
C ILE A 152 -14.71 -1.15 43.23
N PRO A 153 -13.89 -0.79 44.23
CA PRO A 153 -14.11 0.41 45.02
C PRO A 153 -13.78 1.66 44.19
N ALA A 154 -14.76 2.54 44.09
CA ALA A 154 -14.59 3.90 43.60
C ALA A 154 -13.77 4.70 44.63
N SER A 155 -12.55 5.11 44.26
CA SER A 155 -11.83 6.26 44.84
C SER A 155 -10.51 6.48 44.11
N ILE A 156 -10.48 7.38 43.13
CA ILE A 156 -9.24 8.06 42.74
C ILE A 156 -9.49 9.57 42.89
N PRO A 157 -8.75 10.28 43.76
CA PRO A 157 -8.91 11.70 43.95
C PRO A 157 -8.34 12.49 42.77
N ALA A 158 -9.10 13.48 42.35
CA ALA A 158 -8.70 14.51 41.42
C ALA A 158 -7.61 15.40 42.04
N SER A 159 -6.45 15.53 41.40
CA SER A 159 -5.71 16.79 41.22
C SER A 159 -4.34 16.54 40.56
N VAL A 160 -4.20 16.93 39.29
CA VAL A 160 -2.89 17.24 38.70
C VAL A 160 -2.98 18.64 38.08
N PRO A 161 -2.13 19.59 38.50
CA PRO A 161 -2.18 20.96 38.04
C PRO A 161 -1.66 21.12 36.61
N HIS A 162 -2.25 22.09 35.92
CA HIS A 162 -1.82 22.59 34.62
C HIS A 162 -0.35 23.03 34.63
N SER A 163 0.42 22.54 33.68
CA SER A 163 1.63 23.21 33.20
C SER A 163 1.68 23.08 31.69
N ARG A 164 1.32 24.18 31.02
CA ARG A 164 1.53 24.41 29.58
C ARG A 164 3.03 24.39 29.29
N PRO A 165 3.54 23.57 28.35
CA PRO A 165 4.78 23.89 27.68
C PRO A 165 4.49 24.83 26.52
N SER A 166 5.17 25.97 26.57
CA SER A 166 5.23 27.01 25.55
C SER A 166 5.68 26.44 24.20
N SER A 167 5.04 26.92 23.12
CA SER A 167 5.49 26.72 21.74
C SER A 167 6.97 27.05 21.58
N LEU A 168 7.78 26.03 21.30
CA LEU A 168 9.07 26.22 20.65
C LEU A 168 8.93 25.79 19.20
N ARG A 169 9.01 26.81 18.34
CA ARG A 169 9.08 26.76 16.89
C ARG A 169 10.43 26.14 16.51
N SER A 170 10.44 24.85 16.22
CA SER A 170 11.60 24.17 15.64
C SER A 170 11.59 24.35 14.13
N THR A 171 12.47 25.22 13.63
CA THR A 171 12.87 25.23 12.22
C THR A 171 13.77 24.01 11.98
N SER A 172 13.19 22.92 11.47
CA SER A 172 13.94 21.73 11.10
C SER A 172 14.55 21.90 9.71
N SER A 173 15.85 22.17 9.70
CA SER A 173 16.73 22.07 8.54
C SER A 173 16.67 20.65 7.96
N ARG A 174 16.31 20.52 6.69
CA ARG A 174 16.46 19.29 5.90
C ARG A 174 17.94 18.91 5.85
N SER A 175 18.33 17.90 6.61
CA SER A 175 19.59 17.18 6.41
C SER A 175 19.28 15.87 5.69
N SER A 176 19.60 15.85 4.39
CA SER A 176 19.73 14.64 3.58
C SER A 176 20.77 13.72 4.21
N SER A 177 20.37 12.50 4.60
CA SER A 177 21.18 11.26 4.51
C SER A 177 20.53 10.12 5.30
N ARG A 178 20.17 9.04 4.61
CA ARG A 178 20.57 7.66 4.92
C ARG A 178 19.85 6.67 4.00
N SER A 179 20.59 6.18 3.00
CA SER A 179 20.33 4.89 2.38
C SER A 179 20.43 3.80 3.44
N SER A 180 19.28 3.28 3.88
CA SER A 180 19.20 2.10 4.73
C SER A 180 19.06 0.87 3.84
N SER A 181 20.18 0.25 3.50
CA SER A 181 20.22 -1.04 2.82
C SER A 181 19.66 -2.12 3.76
N TYR A 182 18.38 -2.46 3.59
CA TYR A 182 17.81 -3.67 4.17
C TYR A 182 18.23 -4.86 3.32
N GLN A 183 19.26 -5.58 3.77
CA GLN A 183 19.56 -6.93 3.28
C GLN A 183 18.49 -7.88 3.80
N VAL A 184 17.58 -8.29 2.91
CA VAL A 184 16.60 -9.35 3.17
C VAL A 184 17.32 -10.69 3.07
N TYR A 185 17.54 -11.35 4.21
CA TYR A 185 17.98 -12.74 4.26
C TYR A 185 16.82 -13.64 3.84
N PHE A 186 16.90 -14.21 2.64
CA PHE A 186 16.07 -15.36 2.24
C PHE A 186 16.70 -16.64 2.80
N SER A 187 16.12 -17.17 3.87
CA SER A 187 16.43 -18.53 4.32
C SER A 187 15.70 -19.53 3.42
N ASN A 188 16.43 -20.14 2.49
CA ASN A 188 15.95 -21.28 1.70
C ASN A 188 15.89 -22.52 2.60
N GLY A 189 14.71 -22.84 3.11
CA GLY A 189 14.40 -24.14 3.69
C GLY A 189 13.81 -25.03 2.61
N GLU A 190 14.66 -25.88 2.02
CA GLU A 190 14.24 -26.95 1.11
C GLU A 190 13.72 -28.11 1.95
N GLU A 191 12.39 -28.19 2.13
CA GLU A 191 11.74 -29.44 2.54
C GLU A 191 11.18 -30.15 1.30
N GLU A 192 11.81 -31.27 0.97
CA GLU A 192 11.33 -32.19 -0.05
C GLU A 192 10.03 -32.86 0.39
N VAL A 193 8.93 -32.60 -0.33
CA VAL A 193 7.66 -33.32 -0.17
C VAL A 193 7.43 -34.21 -1.39
N PRO A 194 7.08 -35.51 -1.23
CA PRO A 194 6.82 -36.41 -2.34
C PRO A 194 5.49 -36.07 -3.04
N SER A 195 5.58 -35.68 -4.31
CA SER A 195 4.44 -35.40 -5.18
C SER A 195 4.00 -36.66 -5.93
N SER A 196 2.86 -37.23 -5.52
CA SER A 196 2.11 -38.20 -6.31
C SER A 196 0.79 -37.57 -6.76
N ARG A 197 0.81 -36.99 -7.98
CA ARG A 197 -0.40 -36.61 -8.71
C ARG A 197 -0.41 -37.17 -10.14
N PRO A 198 -1.62 -37.46 -10.67
CA PRO A 198 -1.78 -38.25 -11.88
C PRO A 198 -1.58 -37.45 -13.16
N SER A 199 -1.08 -38.20 -14.15
CA SER A 199 -0.88 -37.87 -15.56
C SER A 199 -2.03 -37.05 -16.16
N SER A 200 -1.76 -35.77 -16.42
CA SER A 200 -2.62 -34.89 -17.19
C SER A 200 -1.95 -34.56 -18.53
N ARG A 201 -2.57 -35.09 -19.59
CA ARG A 201 -2.55 -34.71 -21.00
C ARG A 201 -1.70 -33.46 -21.34
N GLN A 202 -0.52 -33.70 -21.89
CA GLN A 202 0.33 -32.66 -22.47
C GLN A 202 -0.32 -32.08 -23.75
N VAL A 203 -0.76 -30.83 -23.67
CA VAL A 203 -1.00 -29.98 -24.85
C VAL A 203 0.30 -29.25 -25.13
N ARG A 204 0.97 -29.59 -26.24
CA ARG A 204 2.16 -28.88 -26.73
C ARG A 204 1.69 -27.53 -27.28
N ILE A 205 1.96 -26.45 -26.55
CA ILE A 205 1.87 -25.09 -27.07
C ILE A 205 3.29 -24.71 -27.47
N SER A 206 3.51 -24.51 -28.76
CA SER A 206 4.77 -24.04 -29.31
C SER A 206 4.97 -22.59 -28.88
N GLU A 207 5.96 -22.33 -28.03
CA GLU A 207 6.35 -20.97 -27.64
C GLU A 207 7.28 -20.39 -28.71
N ASP A 208 6.70 -19.64 -29.65
CA ASP A 208 7.45 -18.76 -30.53
C ASP A 208 7.94 -17.56 -29.71
N HIS A 209 9.17 -17.68 -29.18
CA HIS A 209 9.91 -16.58 -28.57
C HIS A 209 10.22 -15.51 -29.63
N LYS A 210 9.37 -14.48 -29.69
CA LYS A 210 9.67 -13.22 -30.38
C LYS A 210 10.70 -12.46 -29.53
N ASP A 211 11.92 -12.37 -30.04
CA ASP A 211 12.96 -11.49 -29.50
C ASP A 211 12.44 -10.05 -29.43
N ILE A 212 12.08 -9.60 -28.23
CA ILE A 212 11.81 -8.19 -27.94
C ILE A 212 13.17 -7.52 -27.84
N SER A 213 13.65 -7.01 -28.96
CA SER A 213 14.84 -6.17 -29.04
C SER A 213 14.75 -5.04 -28.01
N SER A 214 15.76 -4.99 -27.13
CA SER A 214 15.94 -3.93 -26.13
C SER A 214 15.72 -2.53 -26.74
N PRO A 215 15.06 -1.61 -26.02
CA PRO A 215 14.86 -0.25 -26.50
C PRO A 215 16.22 0.40 -26.81
N ASN A 216 16.36 0.84 -28.06
CA ASN A 216 17.58 1.41 -28.63
C ASN A 216 18.06 2.60 -27.79
N GLU A 217 19.30 2.56 -27.29
CA GLU A 217 19.90 3.61 -26.43
C GLU A 217 19.85 5.00 -27.09
N ASP A 218 19.80 5.06 -28.41
CA ASP A 218 19.68 6.30 -29.20
C ASP A 218 18.42 7.13 -28.83
N ASN A 219 17.32 6.49 -28.43
CA ASN A 219 16.08 7.18 -28.06
C ASN A 219 16.17 7.90 -26.71
N LYS A 220 17.05 7.47 -25.80
CA LYS A 220 17.22 8.12 -24.49
C LYS A 220 17.90 9.47 -24.61
N ASN A 221 18.88 9.57 -25.52
CA ASN A 221 19.60 10.82 -25.77
C ASN A 221 18.70 11.89 -26.39
N GLU A 222 17.83 11.50 -27.33
CA GLU A 222 16.88 12.44 -27.95
C GLU A 222 15.86 12.99 -26.95
N LEU A 223 15.37 12.15 -26.02
CA LEU A 223 14.42 12.58 -24.99
C LEU A 223 15.08 13.54 -23.98
N SER A 224 16.30 13.24 -23.55
CA SER A 224 17.06 14.12 -22.65
C SER A 224 17.28 15.51 -23.27
N GLN A 225 17.66 15.55 -24.56
CA GLN A 225 17.87 16.82 -25.26
C GLN A 225 16.58 17.66 -25.34
N LYS A 226 15.43 17.04 -25.61
CA LYS A 226 14.13 17.72 -25.64
C LYS A 226 13.72 18.27 -24.27
N ILE A 227 14.05 17.58 -23.18
CA ILE A 227 13.77 18.05 -21.81
C ILE A 227 14.57 19.32 -21.51
N ASP A 228 15.84 19.38 -21.89
CA ASP A 228 16.69 20.55 -21.66
C ASP A 228 16.29 21.74 -22.54
N GLU A 229 15.86 21.50 -23.78
CA GLU A 229 15.26 22.52 -24.63
C GLU A 229 13.99 23.12 -24.00
N LEU A 230 13.12 22.28 -23.43
CA LEU A 230 11.91 22.73 -22.74
C LEU A 230 12.23 23.53 -21.46
N ARG A 231 13.25 23.12 -20.69
CA ARG A 231 13.71 23.88 -19.50
C ARG A 231 14.24 25.26 -19.90
N ASN A 232 15.01 25.34 -20.98
CA ASN A 232 15.56 26.60 -21.47
C ASN A 232 14.47 27.54 -22.00
N LEU A 233 13.48 27.01 -22.73
CA LEU A 233 12.31 27.78 -23.16
C LEU A 233 11.49 28.29 -21.99
N PHE A 234 11.29 27.46 -20.97
CA PHE A 234 10.62 27.88 -19.74
C PHE A 234 11.38 29.03 -19.07
N HIS A 235 12.69 28.92 -18.89
CA HIS A 235 13.49 30.03 -18.34
C HIS A 235 13.45 31.32 -19.16
N ALA A 236 13.36 31.23 -20.48
CA ALA A 236 13.28 32.39 -21.37
C ALA A 236 11.92 33.12 -21.29
N LEU A 237 10.82 32.39 -21.07
CA LEU A 237 9.48 32.96 -20.99
C LEU A 237 9.17 33.67 -19.66
N PHE A 238 9.95 33.39 -18.61
CA PHE A 238 9.74 33.91 -17.25
C PHE A 238 10.84 34.87 -16.76
N LYS A 239 11.64 35.44 -17.69
CA LYS A 239 12.51 36.60 -17.44
C LYS A 239 11.86 37.87 -17.95
#